data_AF-D8UM49-F1
#
_entry.id   AF-D8UM49-F1
#
_cell.length_a   1.000
_cell.length_b   1.000
_cell.length_c   1.000
_cell.angle_alpha   90.00
_cell.angle_beta   90.00
_cell.angle_gamma   90.00
#
_symmetry.space_group_name_H-M   'P 1'
#
loop_
_entity.id
_entity.type
_entity.pdbx_description
1 polymer ?
#
loop_
_entity_poly.entity_id
_entity_poly.type
_entity_poly.pdbx_seq_one_letter_code
_entity_poly.pdbx_strand_id
1 'polypeptide(L)'
;QAVAMRVKDAEFDHTTADTWYYEGAPYILLDTACAEAGAFHNNEVEACGLLTDEQEPPDDGTGPYRRLQYLPAAILVHPIHGHKPTTILQGSHDLASHGATFALRPRASKEPATVLMPATNTGTAPKAIKRINFGLGDWFVVTDHWVQGRTFRECWVVDLSVPPKGIKRATLFVLLTRFKSLDDIHLLRPLYTTPTERRSVVTAFQRATRLTDDLAAELRLLDATAADTRRRYRNEFRWAEQLEMRRAPDTAT
;
A
#
# COMPACT_ATOMS: atom_id res chain seq x y z
N GLN A 1 22.04 -11.17 -23.80
CA GLN A 1 20.94 -10.19 -23.90
C GLN A 1 19.65 -10.99 -24.06
N ALA A 2 18.83 -11.10 -23.02
CA ALA A 2 17.51 -11.71 -23.15
C ALA A 2 16.58 -10.66 -23.77
N VAL A 3 16.36 -10.77 -25.08
CA VAL A 3 15.34 -10.00 -25.78
C VAL A 3 14.02 -10.36 -25.10
N ALA A 4 13.38 -9.40 -24.45
CA ALA A 4 12.00 -9.55 -24.02
C ALA A 4 11.17 -9.71 -25.30
N MET A 5 10.92 -10.96 -25.70
CA MET A 5 9.96 -11.25 -26.74
C MET A 5 8.60 -10.77 -26.20
N ARG A 6 8.19 -9.58 -26.62
CA ARG A 6 6.79 -9.19 -26.69
C ARG A 6 6.15 -10.34 -27.46
N VAL A 7 5.42 -11.21 -26.74
CA VAL A 7 4.84 -12.41 -27.32
C VAL A 7 4.02 -11.94 -28.52
N LYS A 8 4.37 -12.46 -29.70
CA LYS A 8 3.87 -12.07 -31.01
C LYS A 8 2.41 -11.62 -30.97
N ASP A 9 2.17 -10.37 -31.31
CA ASP A 9 0.83 -9.77 -31.45
C ASP A 9 -0.07 -10.55 -32.43
N ALA A 10 0.52 -11.38 -33.31
CA ALA A 10 -0.19 -12.22 -34.27
C ALA A 10 -0.70 -13.57 -33.71
N GLU A 11 -0.21 -14.04 -32.56
CA GLU A 11 -0.58 -15.37 -32.01
C GLU A 11 -1.58 -15.30 -30.86
N PHE A 12 -1.73 -14.14 -30.21
CA PHE A 12 -2.66 -13.94 -29.09
C PHE A 12 -3.41 -12.63 -29.33
N ASP A 13 -4.74 -12.68 -29.42
CA ASP A 13 -5.58 -11.48 -29.48
C ASP A 13 -5.12 -10.46 -28.42
N HIS A 14 -4.99 -9.20 -28.83
CA HIS A 14 -4.59 -8.09 -27.98
C HIS A 14 -5.41 -8.08 -26.69
N THR A 15 -4.81 -8.56 -25.60
CA THR A 15 -5.25 -8.23 -24.25
C THR A 15 -4.50 -6.97 -23.85
N THR A 16 -4.88 -5.85 -24.45
CA THR A 16 -4.43 -4.54 -23.97
C THR A 16 -4.90 -4.43 -22.52
N ALA A 17 -3.96 -4.24 -21.60
CA ALA A 17 -4.32 -3.96 -20.23
C ALA A 17 -5.19 -2.69 -20.25
N ASP A 18 -6.38 -2.75 -19.66
CA ASP A 18 -7.28 -1.60 -19.55
C ASP A 18 -6.61 -0.55 -18.66
N THR A 19 -5.79 0.31 -19.28
CA THR A 19 -4.86 1.20 -18.59
C THR A 19 -5.50 2.58 -18.55
N TRP A 20 -5.79 3.04 -17.35
CA TRP A 20 -6.37 4.36 -17.12
C TRP A 20 -5.33 5.25 -16.42
N TYR A 21 -5.06 6.39 -17.02
CA TYR A 21 -4.21 7.43 -16.45
C TYR A 21 -5.06 8.56 -15.89
N TYR A 22 -4.74 8.99 -14.67
CA TYR A 22 -5.41 10.10 -14.00
C TYR A 22 -4.34 11.14 -13.62
N GLU A 23 -4.38 12.30 -14.25
CA GLU A 23 -3.50 13.41 -13.91
C GLU A 23 -3.93 14.02 -12.56
N GLY A 24 -2.97 14.36 -11.71
CA GLY A 24 -3.20 14.86 -10.35
C GLY A 24 -3.67 13.80 -9.34
N ALA A 25 -3.80 12.54 -9.76
CA ALA A 25 -4.19 11.48 -8.83
C ALA A 25 -3.02 11.06 -7.92
N PRO A 26 -3.30 10.78 -6.63
CA PRO A 26 -2.32 10.19 -5.75
C PRO A 26 -2.12 8.71 -6.09
N TYR A 27 -0.87 8.28 -6.06
CA TYR A 27 -0.40 6.92 -6.28
C TYR A 27 0.59 6.51 -5.20
N ILE A 28 0.79 5.21 -5.05
CA ILE A 28 1.74 4.60 -4.13
C ILE A 28 2.86 3.96 -4.94
N LEU A 29 4.12 4.23 -4.62
CA LEU A 29 5.22 3.44 -5.18
C LEU A 29 5.24 2.06 -4.52
N LEU A 30 5.08 1.02 -5.33
CA LEU A 30 5.12 -0.38 -4.92
C LEU A 30 6.55 -0.89 -4.74
N ASP A 31 7.55 -0.13 -5.17
CA ASP A 31 8.97 -0.45 -5.01
C ASP A 31 9.66 0.62 -4.15
N THR A 32 10.42 0.18 -3.15
CA THR A 32 11.25 1.04 -2.30
C THR A 32 12.57 1.43 -2.97
N ALA A 33 12.85 0.93 -4.18
CA ALA A 33 14.07 1.23 -4.92
C ALA A 33 14.10 2.64 -5.56
N CYS A 34 13.02 3.42 -5.49
CA CYS A 34 13.01 4.79 -6.01
C CYS A 34 13.59 5.76 -4.97
N ALA A 35 14.92 5.84 -4.89
CA ALA A 35 15.65 6.74 -4.00
C ALA A 35 15.28 8.23 -4.23
N GLU A 36 14.87 8.57 -5.45
CA GLU A 36 14.40 9.90 -5.87
C GLU A 36 13.15 10.36 -5.12
N ALA A 37 12.33 9.42 -4.65
CA ALA A 37 11.16 9.72 -3.83
C ALA A 37 11.54 10.19 -2.42
N GLY A 38 12.78 9.99 -1.95
CA GLY A 38 13.23 10.37 -0.61
C GLY A 38 12.79 9.41 0.51
N ALA A 39 13.06 9.78 1.78
CA ALA A 39 12.74 8.98 2.97
C ALA A 39 11.26 9.10 3.42
N PHE A 40 10.33 9.20 2.48
CA PHE A 40 8.91 9.30 2.81
C PHE A 40 8.36 7.95 3.23
N HIS A 41 7.67 7.92 4.36
CA HIS A 41 7.09 6.70 4.88
C HIS A 41 5.93 6.25 3.97
N ASN A 42 6.20 5.22 3.16
CA ASN A 42 5.30 4.63 2.15
C ASN A 42 5.04 5.48 0.90
N ASN A 43 6.09 6.16 0.40
CA ASN A 43 6.31 6.53 -1.00
C ASN A 43 5.07 6.98 -1.82
N GLU A 44 4.33 7.94 -1.29
CA GLU A 44 3.17 8.53 -1.96
C GLU A 44 3.64 9.56 -2.99
N VAL A 45 3.09 9.49 -4.19
CA VAL A 45 3.43 10.39 -5.30
C VAL A 45 2.18 10.79 -6.05
N GLU A 46 2.17 11.97 -6.62
CA GLU A 46 1.11 12.47 -7.48
C GLU A 46 1.57 12.38 -8.93
N ALA A 47 0.71 11.90 -9.83
CA ALA A 47 1.03 11.92 -11.25
C ALA A 47 0.83 13.33 -11.82
N CYS A 48 1.85 13.84 -12.50
CA CYS A 48 1.86 15.20 -13.07
C CYS A 48 2.16 15.24 -14.57
N GLY A 49 2.36 14.08 -15.19
CA GLY A 49 2.49 14.00 -16.63
C GLY A 49 2.65 12.57 -17.14
N LEU A 50 2.51 12.43 -18.45
CA LEU A 50 2.51 11.16 -19.15
C LEU A 50 3.38 11.25 -20.41
N LEU A 51 4.31 10.30 -20.57
CA LEU A 51 4.99 10.05 -21.84
C LEU A 51 4.37 8.81 -22.48
N THR A 52 3.63 9.01 -23.56
CA THR A 52 2.92 7.94 -24.26
C THR A 52 3.86 7.03 -25.05
N ASP A 53 3.36 5.85 -25.42
CA ASP A 53 4.00 5.01 -26.44
C ASP A 53 3.89 5.71 -27.81
N GLU A 54 4.82 5.42 -28.72
CA GLU A 54 4.83 5.98 -30.09
C GLU A 54 3.59 5.53 -30.90
N GLN A 55 3.01 4.39 -30.53
CA GLN A 55 1.82 3.82 -31.17
C GLN A 55 0.51 4.35 -30.57
N GLU A 56 0.58 5.10 -29.47
CA GLU A 56 -0.61 5.60 -28.79
C GLU A 56 -1.32 6.65 -29.65
N PRO A 57 -2.64 6.54 -29.87
CA PRO A 57 -3.38 7.57 -30.58
C PRO A 57 -3.28 8.92 -29.86
N PRO A 58 -3.36 10.04 -30.61
CA PRO A 58 -3.40 11.37 -30.01
C PRO A 58 -4.50 11.48 -28.96
N ASP A 59 -4.23 12.27 -27.93
CA ASP A 59 -5.23 12.57 -26.91
C ASP A 59 -6.43 13.27 -27.56
N ASP A 60 -7.63 12.76 -27.30
CA ASP A 60 -8.88 13.38 -27.75
C ASP A 60 -9.26 14.59 -26.89
N GLY A 61 -8.56 14.81 -25.76
CA GLY A 61 -8.79 15.90 -24.83
C GLY A 61 -10.10 15.78 -24.06
N THR A 62 -10.74 14.61 -24.09
CA THR A 62 -12.08 14.41 -23.51
C THR A 62 -12.01 13.95 -22.06
N GLY A 63 -11.52 14.83 -21.19
CA GLY A 63 -11.76 14.73 -19.74
C GLY A 63 -10.51 14.61 -18.87
N PRO A 64 -10.70 14.48 -17.54
CA PRO A 64 -9.63 14.50 -16.54
C PRO A 64 -8.84 13.19 -16.45
N TYR A 65 -9.16 12.21 -17.30
CA TYR A 65 -8.54 10.90 -17.33
C TYR A 65 -8.33 10.46 -18.77
N ARG A 66 -7.31 9.65 -19.02
CA ARG A 66 -7.00 9.12 -20.34
C ARG A 66 -6.96 7.59 -20.31
N ARG A 67 -7.76 6.97 -21.16
CA ARG A 67 -7.68 5.53 -21.40
C ARG A 67 -6.60 5.26 -22.44
N LEU A 68 -5.59 4.50 -22.07
CA LEU A 68 -4.45 4.18 -22.93
C LEU A 68 -4.62 2.81 -23.58
N GLN A 69 -4.29 2.72 -24.86
CA GLN A 69 -4.29 1.45 -25.59
C GLN A 69 -2.99 0.68 -25.34
N TYR A 70 -1.87 1.40 -25.22
CA TYR A 70 -0.56 0.86 -24.96
C TYR A 70 -0.03 1.31 -23.60
N LEU A 71 0.87 0.50 -23.04
CA LEU A 71 1.56 0.87 -21.81
C LEU A 71 2.43 2.11 -22.08
N PRO A 72 2.31 3.21 -21.31
CA PRO A 72 3.07 4.41 -21.57
C PRO A 72 4.58 4.19 -21.41
N ALA A 73 5.39 4.99 -22.11
CA ALA A 73 6.84 4.93 -22.02
C ALA A 73 7.34 5.38 -20.64
N ALA A 74 6.70 6.40 -20.05
CA ALA A 74 6.96 6.83 -18.69
C ALA A 74 5.76 7.58 -18.08
N ILE A 75 5.70 7.59 -16.75
CA ILE A 75 4.77 8.44 -15.98
C ILE A 75 5.64 9.38 -15.15
N LEU A 76 5.35 10.69 -15.23
CA LEU A 76 6.00 11.71 -14.43
C LEU A 76 5.26 11.86 -13.11
N VAL A 77 5.99 11.78 -12.00
CA VAL A 77 5.42 11.86 -10.66
C VAL A 77 6.22 12.79 -9.76
N HIS A 78 5.56 13.41 -8.78
CA HIS A 78 6.22 14.16 -7.71
C HIS A 78 5.70 13.76 -6.32
N PRO A 79 6.47 13.96 -5.24
CA PRO A 79 5.99 13.68 -3.88
C PRO A 79 4.81 14.59 -3.46
N ILE A 80 3.75 14.01 -2.86
CA ILE A 80 2.50 14.73 -2.47
C ILE A 80 2.73 15.76 -1.36
N HIS A 81 3.55 15.43 -0.35
CA HIS A 81 3.70 16.28 0.84
C HIS A 81 4.82 17.33 0.73
N GLY A 82 5.32 17.58 -0.46
CA GLY A 82 6.22 18.71 -0.75
C GLY A 82 7.57 18.72 -0.02
N HIS A 83 7.93 17.67 0.74
CA HIS A 83 9.27 17.59 1.33
C HIS A 83 10.29 17.29 0.22
N LYS A 84 10.86 18.35 -0.35
CA LYS A 84 11.99 18.29 -1.28
C LYS A 84 13.26 18.12 -0.44
N PRO A 85 13.85 16.91 -0.34
CA PRO A 85 15.05 16.72 0.46
C PRO A 85 16.19 17.48 -0.21
N THR A 86 16.54 18.65 0.30
CA THR A 86 17.54 19.52 -0.31
C THR A 86 18.91 18.85 -0.43
N THR A 87 19.24 17.92 0.46
CA THR A 87 20.51 17.17 0.48
C THR A 87 20.56 16.02 -0.53
N ILE A 88 19.44 15.34 -0.82
CA ILE A 88 19.40 14.25 -1.81
C ILE A 88 19.32 14.83 -3.23
N LEU A 89 18.62 15.96 -3.39
CA LEU A 89 18.44 16.65 -4.67
C LEU A 89 19.60 17.57 -5.06
N GLN A 90 20.56 17.81 -4.16
CA GLN A 90 21.72 18.70 -4.38
C GLN A 90 22.61 18.27 -5.57
N GLY A 91 22.58 16.99 -5.96
CA GLY A 91 23.29 16.48 -7.13
C GLY A 91 22.45 16.37 -8.42
N SER A 92 21.15 16.69 -8.36
CA SER A 92 20.21 16.61 -9.49
C SER A 92 19.48 17.93 -9.65
N HIS A 93 20.18 18.90 -10.25
CA HIS A 93 19.73 20.27 -10.44
C HIS A 93 18.39 20.37 -11.19
N ASP A 94 18.09 19.38 -12.05
CA ASP A 94 16.85 19.28 -12.84
C ASP A 94 15.64 18.85 -11.99
N LEU A 95 15.83 17.98 -10.99
CA LEU A 95 14.75 17.59 -10.07
C LEU A 95 14.40 18.75 -9.13
N ALA A 96 15.40 19.49 -8.64
CA ALA A 96 15.17 20.61 -7.72
C ALA A 96 14.35 21.75 -8.37
N SER A 97 14.57 22.02 -9.66
CA SER A 97 13.88 23.07 -10.42
C SER A 97 12.43 22.71 -10.80
N HIS A 98 12.13 21.43 -11.01
CA HIS A 98 10.80 20.94 -11.41
C HIS A 98 10.01 20.31 -10.26
N GLY A 99 10.20 20.78 -9.02
CA GLY A 99 9.37 20.32 -7.91
C GLY A 99 9.65 18.91 -7.39
N ALA A 100 10.83 18.37 -7.68
CA ALA A 100 11.20 16.96 -7.46
C ALA A 100 10.39 15.97 -8.31
N THR A 101 9.95 16.40 -9.50
CA THR A 101 9.34 15.50 -10.49
C THR A 101 10.39 14.55 -11.08
N PHE A 102 10.08 13.26 -11.11
CA PHE A 102 10.91 12.23 -11.74
C PHE A 102 10.08 11.30 -12.60
N ALA A 103 10.74 10.66 -13.58
CA ALA A 103 10.10 9.78 -14.54
C ALA A 103 10.16 8.32 -14.08
N LEU A 104 9.01 7.73 -13.83
CA LEU A 104 8.88 6.29 -13.65
C LEU A 104 8.75 5.63 -15.01
N ARG A 105 9.48 4.53 -15.20
CA ARG A 105 9.38 3.70 -16.41
C ARG A 105 8.81 2.34 -16.05
N PRO A 106 8.10 1.68 -16.99
CA PRO A 106 7.63 0.33 -16.77
C PRO A 106 8.82 -0.62 -16.60
N ARG A 107 8.72 -1.53 -15.62
CA ARG A 107 9.76 -2.50 -15.30
C ARG A 107 9.20 -3.91 -15.40
N ALA A 108 10.04 -4.84 -15.85
CA ALA A 108 9.71 -6.25 -15.77
C ALA A 108 9.70 -6.72 -14.30
N SER A 109 8.78 -7.61 -13.94
CA SER A 109 8.74 -8.26 -12.65
C SER A 109 10.09 -8.94 -12.36
N LYS A 110 10.58 -8.80 -11.12
CA LYS A 110 11.85 -9.40 -10.68
C LYS A 110 11.80 -10.92 -10.85
N GLU A 111 10.70 -11.52 -10.42
CA GLU A 111 10.45 -12.95 -10.55
C GLU A 111 9.52 -13.25 -11.74
N PRO A 112 9.85 -14.27 -12.56
CA PRO A 112 8.93 -14.78 -13.57
C PRO A 112 7.81 -15.59 -12.92
N ALA A 113 6.58 -15.40 -13.38
CA ALA A 113 5.45 -16.23 -13.02
C ALA A 113 5.38 -17.45 -13.95
N THR A 114 5.28 -18.66 -13.38
CA THR A 114 5.05 -19.87 -14.16
C THR A 114 3.58 -19.99 -14.49
N VAL A 115 3.24 -19.93 -15.78
CA VAL A 115 1.87 -20.07 -16.28
C VAL A 115 1.81 -21.30 -17.17
N LEU A 116 0.79 -22.14 -16.97
CA LEU A 116 0.51 -23.26 -17.86
C LEU A 116 -0.13 -22.70 -19.13
N MET A 117 0.59 -22.82 -20.25
CA MET A 117 0.12 -22.36 -21.55
C MET A 117 -0.18 -23.57 -22.44
N PRO A 118 -1.17 -23.49 -23.35
CA PRO A 118 -1.38 -24.53 -24.34
C PRO A 118 -0.10 -24.78 -25.14
N ALA A 119 0.24 -26.05 -25.32
CA ALA A 119 1.44 -26.47 -26.05
C ALA A 119 1.05 -27.46 -27.15
N THR A 120 1.54 -27.21 -28.36
CA THR A 120 1.28 -28.05 -29.52
C THR A 120 1.71 -29.49 -29.21
N ASN A 121 0.79 -30.44 -29.40
CA ASN A 121 0.99 -31.89 -29.24
C ASN A 121 1.23 -32.42 -27.80
N THR A 122 1.13 -31.59 -26.76
CA THR A 122 1.33 -32.02 -25.35
C THR A 122 0.25 -31.52 -24.38
N GLY A 123 -0.77 -30.80 -24.87
CA GLY A 123 -1.85 -30.25 -24.07
C GLY A 123 -1.46 -28.92 -23.43
N THR A 124 -0.64 -28.94 -22.39
CA THR A 124 -0.18 -27.72 -21.68
C THR A 124 1.27 -27.84 -21.23
N ALA A 125 2.05 -26.77 -21.36
CA ALA A 125 3.42 -26.68 -20.87
C ALA A 125 3.62 -25.46 -19.95
N PRO A 126 4.41 -25.58 -18.87
CA PRO A 126 4.75 -24.45 -18.01
C PRO A 126 5.68 -23.50 -18.76
N LYS A 127 5.27 -22.22 -18.87
CA LYS A 127 6.10 -21.14 -19.39
C LYS A 127 6.35 -20.10 -18.30
N ALA A 128 7.60 -19.67 -18.19
CA ALA A 128 8.00 -18.56 -17.33
C ALA A 128 7.66 -17.23 -18.04
N ILE A 129 6.70 -16.49 -17.51
CA ILE A 129 6.25 -15.20 -18.04
C ILE A 129 6.69 -14.09 -17.09
N LYS A 130 7.30 -13.03 -17.62
CA LYS A 130 7.54 -11.79 -16.87
C LYS A 130 6.46 -10.77 -17.23
N ARG A 131 5.92 -10.11 -16.20
CA ARG A 131 4.97 -9.01 -16.39
C ARG A 131 5.74 -7.70 -16.49
N ILE A 132 5.37 -6.83 -17.40
CA ILE A 132 5.95 -5.49 -17.52
C ILE A 132 4.87 -4.52 -17.04
N ASN A 133 5.16 -3.76 -15.99
CA ASN A 133 4.24 -2.73 -15.50
C ASN A 133 4.99 -1.64 -14.71
N PHE A 134 4.32 -0.56 -14.39
CA PHE A 134 4.83 0.46 -13.47
C PHE A 134 4.83 -0.06 -12.03
N GLY A 135 5.81 0.38 -11.25
CA GLY A 135 5.83 0.18 -9.81
C GLY A 135 4.90 1.16 -9.08
N LEU A 136 3.72 1.42 -9.63
CA LEU A 136 2.69 2.29 -9.07
C LEU A 136 1.46 1.46 -8.69
N GLY A 137 0.89 1.75 -7.54
CA GLY A 137 -0.36 1.20 -7.05
C GLY A 137 -1.35 2.30 -6.73
N ASP A 138 -2.63 1.96 -6.73
CA ASP A 138 -3.70 2.90 -6.47
C ASP A 138 -3.68 3.35 -5.00
N TRP A 139 -3.85 4.65 -4.77
CA TRP A 139 -3.92 5.23 -3.42
C TRP A 139 -5.27 4.96 -2.73
N PHE A 140 -6.34 4.82 -3.51
CA PHE A 140 -7.71 4.77 -3.01
C PHE A 140 -8.07 3.45 -2.33
N VAL A 141 -7.34 2.37 -2.62
CA VAL A 141 -7.54 1.06 -2.01
C VAL A 141 -6.19 0.48 -1.61
N VAL A 142 -5.98 0.35 -0.31
CA VAL A 142 -4.70 -0.06 0.27
C VAL A 142 -4.85 -1.36 1.06
N THR A 143 -3.78 -2.15 1.07
CA THR A 143 -3.75 -3.42 1.80
C THR A 143 -3.41 -3.22 3.27
N ASP A 144 -3.76 -4.19 4.11
CA ASP A 144 -3.43 -4.22 5.53
C ASP A 144 -1.91 -4.10 5.77
N HIS A 145 -1.10 -4.73 4.93
CA HIS A 145 0.37 -4.60 4.99
C HIS A 145 0.82 -3.14 4.78
N TRP A 146 0.23 -2.44 3.81
CA TRP A 146 0.63 -1.07 3.49
C TRP A 146 0.22 -0.07 4.59
N VAL A 147 -0.93 -0.27 5.22
CA VAL A 147 -1.39 0.66 6.27
C VAL A 147 -0.63 0.48 7.60
N GLN A 148 0.25 -0.50 7.73
CA GLN A 148 0.95 -0.76 8.99
C GLN A 148 1.77 0.47 9.46
N GLY A 149 1.54 0.91 10.71
CA GLY A 149 2.24 2.06 11.29
C GLY A 149 1.67 3.43 10.91
N ARG A 150 0.58 3.49 10.13
CA ARG A 150 -0.13 4.75 9.83
C ARG A 150 -1.20 5.06 10.86
N THR A 151 -1.67 6.30 10.89
CA THR A 151 -2.86 6.69 11.65
C THR A 151 -3.78 7.44 10.70
N PHE A 152 -5.01 6.95 10.54
CA PHE A 152 -6.00 7.61 9.70
C PHE A 152 -6.77 8.65 10.50
N ARG A 153 -7.00 9.81 9.88
CA ARG A 153 -7.79 10.91 10.45
C ARG A 153 -9.00 11.29 9.59
N GLU A 154 -9.10 10.73 8.39
CA GLU A 154 -10.12 11.05 7.38
C GLU A 154 -11.07 9.87 7.17
N CYS A 155 -12.05 10.03 6.27
CA CYS A 155 -13.13 9.08 5.94
C CYS A 155 -12.61 7.80 5.24
N TRP A 156 -11.86 6.97 5.97
CA TRP A 156 -11.40 5.67 5.49
C TRP A 156 -12.44 4.59 5.78
N VAL A 157 -12.62 3.73 4.79
CA VAL A 157 -13.60 2.65 4.85
C VAL A 157 -12.86 1.32 4.83
N VAL A 158 -13.17 0.43 5.77
CA VAL A 158 -12.49 -0.85 5.95
C VAL A 158 -13.35 -1.99 5.42
N ASP A 159 -12.76 -2.84 4.59
CA ASP A 159 -13.35 -4.12 4.23
C ASP A 159 -12.84 -5.22 5.17
N LEU A 160 -13.73 -5.70 6.03
CA LEU A 160 -13.46 -6.78 6.99
C LEU A 160 -14.18 -8.08 6.62
N SER A 161 -14.59 -8.23 5.36
CA SER A 161 -15.15 -9.49 4.87
C SER A 161 -14.18 -10.65 5.10
N VAL A 162 -14.71 -11.80 5.55
CA VAL A 162 -13.89 -12.98 5.83
C VAL A 162 -13.52 -13.65 4.50
N PRO A 163 -12.24 -13.68 4.11
CA PRO A 163 -11.84 -14.32 2.87
C PRO A 163 -11.99 -15.85 2.97
N PRO A 164 -12.02 -16.60 1.84
CA PRO A 164 -12.25 -18.05 1.85
C PRO A 164 -11.27 -18.85 2.71
N LYS A 165 -10.05 -18.33 2.91
CA LYS A 165 -8.98 -18.94 3.72
C LYS A 165 -9.02 -18.51 5.20
N GLY A 166 -10.02 -17.74 5.60
CA GLY A 166 -10.14 -17.16 6.94
C GLY A 166 -9.35 -15.87 7.11
N ILE A 167 -9.77 -15.06 8.08
CA ILE A 167 -9.15 -13.78 8.40
C ILE A 167 -7.94 -13.98 9.32
N LYS A 168 -6.84 -13.25 9.06
CA LYS A 168 -5.62 -13.32 9.88
C LYS A 168 -5.68 -12.33 11.04
N ARG A 169 -5.06 -12.70 12.16
CA ARG A 169 -4.93 -11.80 13.33
C ARG A 169 -4.24 -10.49 13.01
N ALA A 170 -3.11 -10.57 12.28
CA ALA A 170 -2.31 -9.41 11.92
C ALA A 170 -3.14 -8.40 11.13
N THR A 171 -3.95 -8.88 10.17
CA THR A 171 -4.88 -8.06 9.39
C THR A 171 -5.87 -7.31 10.28
N LEU A 172 -6.55 -8.03 11.19
CA LEU A 172 -7.50 -7.40 12.13
C LEU A 172 -6.83 -6.37 13.02
N PHE A 173 -5.70 -6.74 13.64
CA PHE A 173 -4.98 -5.86 14.55
C PHE A 173 -4.46 -4.62 13.82
N VAL A 174 -3.84 -4.79 12.65
CA VAL A 174 -3.30 -3.69 11.86
C VAL A 174 -4.43 -2.76 11.45
N LEU A 175 -5.49 -3.24 10.81
CA LEU A 175 -6.59 -2.40 10.32
C LEU A 175 -7.31 -1.65 11.45
N LEU A 176 -7.69 -2.35 12.53
CA LEU A 176 -8.47 -1.75 13.62
C LEU A 176 -7.64 -0.76 14.45
N THR A 177 -6.32 -0.93 14.54
CA THR A 177 -5.44 0.00 15.27
C THR A 177 -5.02 1.22 14.45
N ARG A 178 -5.53 1.40 13.22
CA ARG A 178 -5.30 2.65 12.45
C ARG A 178 -6.25 3.77 12.81
N PHE A 179 -7.36 3.43 13.45
CA PHE A 179 -8.38 4.35 13.90
C PHE A 179 -8.18 4.64 15.39
N LYS A 180 -8.51 5.86 15.82
CA LYS A 180 -8.36 6.26 17.23
C LYS A 180 -9.49 5.71 18.09
N SER A 181 -10.71 5.71 17.56
CA SER A 181 -11.90 5.13 18.17
C SER A 181 -12.49 4.03 17.28
N LEU A 182 -13.31 3.16 17.89
CA LEU A 182 -14.17 2.23 17.15
C LEU A 182 -15.27 2.98 16.38
N ASP A 183 -15.67 4.16 16.86
CA ASP A 183 -16.69 5.00 16.19
C ASP A 183 -16.18 5.59 14.87
N ASP A 184 -14.87 5.71 14.71
CA ASP A 184 -14.22 6.19 13.49
C ASP A 184 -14.15 5.10 12.40
N ILE A 185 -14.54 3.86 12.72
CA ILE A 185 -14.44 2.73 11.80
C ILE A 185 -15.70 2.64 10.96
N HIS A 186 -15.58 3.03 9.70
CA HIS A 186 -16.62 2.82 8.69
C HIS A 186 -16.34 1.54 7.91
N LEU A 187 -17.34 0.67 7.79
CA LEU A 187 -17.20 -0.58 7.04
C LEU A 187 -17.71 -0.43 5.61
N LEU A 188 -16.97 -1.00 4.65
CA LEU A 188 -17.35 -0.95 3.22
C LEU A 188 -18.68 -1.66 2.97
N ARG A 189 -18.90 -2.71 3.73
CA ARG A 189 -20.08 -3.55 3.68
C ARG A 189 -20.40 -4.06 5.08
N PRO A 190 -21.68 -4.37 5.37
CA PRO A 190 -22.03 -5.06 6.60
C PRO A 190 -21.23 -6.36 6.75
N LEU A 191 -20.73 -6.63 7.95
CA LEU A 191 -20.01 -7.89 8.26
C LEU A 191 -20.90 -9.12 8.06
N TYR A 192 -22.20 -8.97 8.31
CA TYR A 192 -23.21 -10.00 8.18
C TYR A 192 -24.55 -9.31 7.88
N THR A 193 -25.41 -10.02 7.16
CA THR A 193 -26.78 -9.59 6.89
C THR A 193 -27.79 -10.46 7.63
N THR A 194 -27.42 -11.71 7.94
CA THR A 194 -28.28 -12.68 8.62
C THR A 194 -27.76 -13.07 10.02
N PRO A 195 -28.63 -13.49 10.95
CA PRO A 195 -28.21 -13.97 12.27
C PRO A 195 -27.32 -15.23 12.23
N THR A 196 -27.46 -16.06 11.19
CA THR A 196 -26.62 -17.25 10.96
C THR A 196 -25.21 -16.85 10.53
N GLU A 197 -25.09 -15.92 9.58
CA GLU A 197 -23.81 -15.32 9.20
C GLU A 197 -23.12 -14.65 10.38
N ARG A 198 -23.87 -13.94 11.23
CA ARG A 198 -23.34 -13.29 12.43
C ARG A 198 -22.54 -14.27 13.30
N ARG A 199 -23.08 -15.46 13.58
CA ARG A 199 -22.38 -16.46 14.40
C ARG A 199 -21.10 -16.94 13.74
N SER A 200 -21.13 -17.16 12.42
CA SER A 200 -19.97 -17.60 11.64
C SER A 200 -18.86 -16.54 11.68
N VAL A 201 -19.20 -15.28 11.42
CA VAL A 201 -18.27 -14.15 11.44
C VAL A 201 -17.68 -13.94 12.83
N VAL A 202 -18.51 -13.91 13.87
CA VAL A 202 -18.03 -13.77 15.26
C VAL A 202 -17.06 -14.91 15.62
N THR A 203 -17.40 -16.14 15.25
CA THR A 203 -16.54 -17.31 15.49
C THR A 203 -15.21 -17.18 14.73
N ALA A 204 -15.24 -16.73 13.47
CA ALA A 204 -14.03 -16.51 12.68
C ALA A 204 -13.12 -15.45 13.30
N PHE A 205 -13.70 -14.34 13.76
CA PHE A 205 -12.96 -13.26 14.40
C PHE A 205 -12.38 -13.72 15.74
N GLN A 206 -13.16 -14.40 16.59
CA GLN A 206 -12.67 -14.95 17.86
C GLN A 206 -11.52 -15.94 17.67
N ARG A 207 -11.62 -16.81 16.65
CA ARG A 207 -10.54 -17.73 16.29
C ARG A 207 -9.30 -16.98 15.83
N ALA A 208 -9.46 -15.95 14.99
CA ALA A 208 -8.36 -15.14 14.50
C ALA A 208 -7.69 -14.33 15.61
N THR A 209 -8.43 -13.82 16.59
CA THR A 209 -7.87 -13.00 17.68
C THR A 209 -7.26 -13.81 18.81
N ARG A 210 -7.44 -15.14 18.84
CA ARG A 210 -6.84 -16.00 19.86
C ARG A 210 -5.32 -15.92 19.79
N LEU A 211 -4.70 -15.57 20.92
CA LEU A 211 -3.24 -15.60 21.05
C LEU A 211 -2.76 -17.05 21.02
N THR A 212 -1.63 -17.29 20.36
CA THR A 212 -0.89 -18.55 20.51
C THR A 212 -0.35 -18.63 21.93
N ASP A 213 -0.17 -19.84 22.45
CA ASP A 213 0.26 -20.05 23.84
C ASP A 213 1.63 -19.40 24.11
N ASP A 214 2.55 -19.48 23.15
CA ASP A 214 3.86 -18.82 23.20
C ASP A 214 3.73 -17.30 23.32
N LEU A 215 2.88 -16.69 22.49
CA LEU A 215 2.70 -15.24 22.52
C LEU A 215 1.96 -14.77 23.77
N ALA A 216 1.03 -15.58 24.27
CA ALA A 216 0.37 -15.30 25.54
C ALA A 216 1.33 -15.44 26.75
N ALA A 217 2.29 -16.36 26.68
CA ALA A 217 3.37 -16.46 27.67
C ALA A 217 4.31 -15.25 27.60
N GLU A 218 4.72 -14.84 26.40
CA GLU A 218 5.55 -13.66 26.19
C GLU A 218 4.88 -12.38 26.69
N LEU A 219 3.58 -12.20 26.40
CA LEU A 219 2.83 -11.03 26.88
C LEU A 219 2.79 -10.98 28.42
N ARG A 220 2.61 -12.13 29.07
CA ARG A 220 2.68 -12.23 30.54
C ARG A 220 4.07 -11.89 31.08
N LEU A 221 5.13 -12.32 30.39
CA LEU A 221 6.51 -11.99 30.76
C LEU A 221 6.77 -10.48 30.63
N LEU A 222 6.32 -9.87 29.52
CA LEU A 222 6.45 -8.43 29.29
C LEU A 222 5.69 -7.62 30.33
N ASP A 223 4.46 -8.02 30.69
CA ASP A 223 3.67 -7.36 31.73
C ASP A 223 4.35 -7.45 33.11
N ALA A 224 4.87 -8.63 33.47
CA ALA A 224 5.60 -8.83 34.71
C ALA A 224 6.88 -7.96 34.76
N THR A 225 7.62 -7.92 33.65
CA THR A 225 8.85 -7.12 33.52
C THR A 225 8.54 -5.62 33.56
N ALA A 226 7.46 -5.17 32.93
CA ALA A 226 7.00 -3.78 32.98
C ALA A 226 6.59 -3.39 34.40
N ALA A 227 5.91 -4.26 35.14
CA ALA A 227 5.53 -4.03 36.53
C ALA A 227 6.75 -3.94 37.45
N ASP A 228 7.74 -4.82 37.27
CA ASP A 228 9.01 -4.78 38.02
C ASP A 228 9.79 -3.49 37.73
N THR A 229 9.90 -3.12 36.45
CA THR A 229 10.54 -1.87 36.01
C THR A 229 9.87 -0.65 36.63
N ARG A 230 8.53 -0.58 36.59
CA ARG A 230 7.76 0.50 37.25
C ARG A 230 7.97 0.53 38.76
N ARG A 231 8.16 -0.61 39.41
CA ARG A 231 8.45 -0.68 40.86
C ARG A 231 9.86 -0.19 41.16
N ARG A 232 10.86 -0.63 40.39
CA ARG A 232 12.27 -0.28 40.55
C ARG A 232 12.51 1.22 40.33
N TYR A 233 11.91 1.78 39.28
CA TYR A 233 12.08 3.18 38.88
C TYR A 233 10.89 4.06 39.29
N ARG A 234 10.19 3.71 40.38
CA ARG A 234 8.95 4.37 40.81
C ARG A 234 9.07 5.90 40.92
N ASN A 235 10.20 6.40 41.42
CA ASN A 235 10.41 7.83 41.59
C ASN A 235 10.56 8.55 40.24
N GLU A 236 11.22 7.92 39.27
CA GLU A 236 11.40 8.45 37.92
C GLU A 236 10.08 8.45 37.15
N PHE A 237 9.27 7.39 37.25
CA PHE A 237 7.92 7.38 36.69
C PHE A 237 7.01 8.45 37.30
N ARG A 238 7.05 8.65 38.62
CA ARG A 238 6.32 9.74 39.29
C ARG A 238 6.77 11.12 38.81
N TRP A 239 8.07 11.30 38.61
CA TRP A 239 8.62 12.55 38.08
C TRP A 239 8.19 12.78 36.63
N ALA A 240 8.17 11.73 35.79
CA ALA A 240 7.69 11.80 34.43
C ALA A 240 6.19 12.17 34.36
N GLU A 241 5.35 11.56 35.21
CA GLU A 241 3.92 11.92 35.33
C GLU A 241 3.74 13.41 35.70
N GLN A 242 4.54 13.93 36.64
CA GLN A 242 4.52 15.36 37.00
C GLN A 242 4.92 16.26 35.83
N LEU A 243 5.90 15.85 35.02
CA LEU A 243 6.31 16.58 33.82
C LEU A 243 5.24 16.56 32.73
N GLU A 244 4.54 15.44 32.53
CA GLU A 244 3.43 15.34 31.58
C GLU A 244 2.25 16.21 32.01
N MET A 245 1.88 16.19 33.30
CA MET A 245 0.83 17.07 33.83
C MET A 245 1.14 18.56 33.63
N ARG A 246 2.42 18.94 33.70
CA ARG A 246 2.87 20.32 33.41
C ARG A 246 2.86 20.67 31.92
N ARG A 247 2.87 19.68 31.03
CA ARG A 247 2.81 19.84 29.57
C ARG A 247 1.39 19.82 29.01
N ALA A 248 0.41 19.30 29.76
CA ALA A 248 -0.98 19.36 29.36
C ALA A 248 -1.40 20.84 29.25
N PRO A 249 -1.85 21.32 28.07
CA PRO A 249 -2.34 22.69 27.95
C PRO A 249 -3.54 22.88 28.87
N ASP A 250 -3.59 24.03 29.55
CA ASP A 250 -4.73 24.47 30.36
C ASP A 250 -6.01 24.39 29.52
N THR A 251 -6.73 23.28 29.65
CA THR A 251 -8.13 23.18 29.22
C THR A 251 -8.97 23.71 30.37
N ALA A 252 -8.90 25.04 30.56
CA ALA A 252 -9.73 25.76 31.51
C ALA A 252 -9.86 27.24 31.11
N THR A 253 -10.68 27.54 30.09
CA THR A 253 -11.85 28.43 30.14
C THR A 253 -12.42 28.65 28.74
#